data_AF-A0A813NI02-F1
#
_entry.id   AF-A0A813NI02-F1
#
_cell.length_a   1.000
_cell.length_b   1.000
_cell.length_c   1.000
_cell.angle_alpha   90.00
_cell.angle_beta   90.00
_cell.angle_gamma   90.00
#
_symmetry.space_group_name_H-M   'P 1'
#
loop_
_entity.id
_entity.type
_entity.pdbx_description
1 polymer ?
#
loop_
_entity_poly.entity_id
_entity_poly.type
_entity_poly.pdbx_seq_one_letter_code
_entity_poly.pdbx_strand_id
1 'polypeptide(L)'
;MDVPELEHCLFYNWLINDFIDLYLKAQNICSLVLVPSSNVTKYDYNREFVESHLFRSSPLFKGKHISLNLKYEISVEDNRTIHIYKPTTDKLIKILDQENVFDSSTQRSYIILIIDRPLNSTSTLTSPITSKSKYTFHLTTASYETAFIFLDALRPIEDLFTKLRTSLLLFIETYVILPNFIDDAVNKLNHLWINFVNEACQILNIDSSATFRKSPYVQLTTRQDIELASEIFITGNVYTKNWPAVITYTEMKDDRLSQEILKYQCKTAIRSSTAEATTGDNYTPVLAELKKLDYLKSSFEKAACIRSTLDLLLATMIQQQQQQQQSTENGVTVKYTKNQPQQPIAADDTLTSFIDLLTQSDMKNIVAHEYYTITFKFLPLPQDVDYAVTTFRASIEYLSEKKFLLNY
;
A
#
# COMPACT_ATOMS: atom_id res chain seq x y z
N MET A 1 26.39 4.32 -18.26
CA MET A 1 25.14 5.05 -18.53
C MET A 1 25.56 6.43 -19.00
N ASP A 2 25.05 6.86 -20.15
CA ASP A 2 25.32 8.19 -20.68
C ASP A 2 24.69 9.24 -19.76
N VAL A 3 25.35 10.39 -19.61
CA VAL A 3 24.81 11.50 -18.80
C VAL A 3 23.61 12.08 -19.57
N PRO A 4 22.43 12.22 -18.94
CA PRO A 4 21.28 12.81 -19.61
C PRO A 4 21.54 14.29 -19.91
N GLU A 5 21.18 14.72 -21.12
CA GLU A 5 21.16 16.15 -21.47
C GLU A 5 20.15 16.89 -20.56
N LEU A 6 20.39 18.18 -20.32
CA LEU A 6 19.59 18.98 -19.40
C LEU A 6 18.09 19.02 -19.76
N GLU A 7 17.77 19.07 -21.06
CA GLU A 7 16.39 19.06 -21.58
C GLU A 7 15.64 17.75 -21.27
N HIS A 8 16.38 16.65 -21.06
CA HIS A 8 15.83 15.35 -20.69
C HIS A 8 15.71 15.17 -19.17
N CYS A 9 16.23 16.10 -18.36
CA CYS A 9 16.16 16.03 -16.91
C CYS A 9 14.77 16.44 -16.40
N LEU A 10 14.03 15.49 -15.81
CA LEU A 10 12.68 15.73 -15.27
C LEU A 10 12.62 16.89 -14.26
N PHE A 11 13.60 17.01 -13.37
CA PHE A 11 13.67 18.10 -12.40
C PHE A 11 13.75 19.48 -13.07
N TYR A 12 14.56 19.59 -14.13
CA TYR A 12 14.74 20.86 -14.84
C TYR A 12 13.47 21.25 -15.59
N ASN A 13 12.84 20.30 -16.26
CA ASN A 13 11.54 20.50 -16.91
C ASN A 13 10.46 20.94 -15.93
N TRP A 14 10.45 20.39 -14.71
CA TRP A 14 9.52 20.80 -13.65
C TRP A 14 9.81 22.20 -13.11
N LEU A 15 11.09 22.54 -12.92
CA LEU A 15 11.48 23.87 -12.50
C LEU A 15 10.96 24.92 -13.48
N ILE A 16 11.09 24.67 -14.79
CA ILE A 16 10.65 25.61 -15.84
C ILE A 16 9.12 25.65 -15.97
N ASN A 17 8.43 24.51 -15.93
CA ASN A 17 7.00 24.46 -16.27
C ASN A 17 6.08 24.60 -15.05
N ASP A 18 6.41 23.96 -13.93
CA ASP A 18 5.52 23.84 -12.77
C ASP A 18 5.90 24.80 -11.61
N PHE A 19 7.16 25.23 -11.55
CA PHE A 19 7.69 26.14 -10.53
C PHE A 19 8.31 27.41 -11.13
N ILE A 20 7.59 28.04 -12.07
CA ILE A 20 8.04 29.24 -12.80
C ILE A 20 8.52 30.34 -11.85
N ASP A 21 7.85 30.54 -10.72
CA ASP A 21 8.23 31.53 -9.72
C ASP A 21 9.61 31.24 -9.11
N LEU A 22 9.94 29.97 -8.87
CA LEU A 22 11.25 29.54 -8.41
C LEU A 22 12.30 29.58 -9.52
N TYR A 23 11.94 29.27 -10.77
CA TYR A 23 12.85 29.40 -11.91
C TYR A 23 13.28 30.85 -12.12
N LEU A 24 12.31 31.79 -12.14
CA LEU A 24 12.60 33.22 -12.20
C LEU A 24 13.43 33.67 -11.00
N LYS A 25 13.14 33.15 -9.81
CA LYS A 25 13.94 33.43 -8.61
C LYS A 25 15.36 32.87 -8.74
N ALA A 26 15.54 31.69 -9.31
CA ALA A 26 16.85 31.08 -9.54
C ALA A 26 17.69 31.93 -10.49
N GLN A 27 17.13 32.33 -11.63
CA GLN A 27 17.80 33.24 -12.57
C GLN A 27 18.21 34.56 -11.91
N ASN A 28 17.37 35.07 -11.00
CA ASN A 28 17.63 36.34 -10.35
C ASN A 28 18.69 36.24 -9.25
N ILE A 29 18.63 35.26 -8.33
CA ILE A 29 19.44 35.29 -7.10
C ILE A 29 20.35 34.08 -6.89
N CYS A 30 20.20 33.02 -7.67
CA CYS A 30 21.04 31.83 -7.53
C CYS A 30 22.32 31.96 -8.35
N SER A 31 23.43 31.49 -7.77
CA SER A 31 24.69 31.30 -8.48
C SER A 31 24.86 29.86 -8.96
N LEU A 32 24.10 28.93 -8.38
CA LEU A 32 24.19 27.50 -8.65
C LEU A 32 22.81 26.84 -8.63
N VAL A 33 22.56 25.96 -9.60
CA VAL A 33 21.37 25.11 -9.69
C VAL A 33 21.82 23.66 -9.80
N LEU A 34 21.30 22.79 -8.94
CA LEU A 34 21.66 21.37 -8.90
C LEU A 34 20.53 20.51 -9.49
N VAL A 35 20.82 19.78 -10.57
CA VAL A 35 19.84 18.97 -11.29
C VAL A 35 20.15 17.49 -11.08
N PRO A 36 19.35 16.74 -10.30
CA PRO A 36 19.59 15.33 -10.09
C PRO A 36 19.30 14.51 -11.35
N SER A 37 20.24 13.63 -11.73
CA SER A 37 20.13 12.72 -12.88
C SER A 37 19.26 11.49 -12.61
N SER A 38 19.10 11.07 -11.34
CA SER A 38 18.26 9.93 -10.98
C SER A 38 16.77 10.27 -11.05
N ASN A 39 15.95 9.38 -11.61
CA ASN A 39 14.49 9.51 -11.63
C ASN A 39 13.92 9.56 -10.21
N VAL A 40 13.54 10.74 -9.74
CA VAL A 40 12.73 10.90 -8.53
C VAL A 40 11.26 10.77 -8.96
N THR A 41 10.43 10.10 -8.16
CA THR A 41 9.03 9.89 -8.56
C THR A 41 8.28 11.23 -8.59
N LYS A 42 7.27 11.34 -9.46
CA LYS A 42 6.44 12.55 -9.67
C LYS A 42 5.89 13.15 -8.35
N TYR A 43 5.78 12.35 -7.30
CA TYR A 43 5.19 12.71 -6.01
C TYR A 43 6.19 13.26 -4.98
N ASP A 44 7.49 13.26 -5.27
CA ASP A 44 8.53 13.74 -4.34
C ASP A 44 8.97 15.20 -4.59
N TYR A 45 8.61 15.77 -5.75
CA TYR A 45 8.97 17.13 -6.14
C TYR A 45 7.97 18.15 -5.56
N ASN A 46 8.17 18.50 -4.29
CA ASN A 46 7.49 19.65 -3.68
C ASN A 46 8.36 20.92 -3.75
N ARG A 47 7.75 22.07 -3.47
CA ARG A 47 8.44 23.38 -3.47
C ARG A 47 9.71 23.38 -2.63
N GLU A 48 9.65 22.76 -1.45
CA GLU A 48 10.77 22.68 -0.52
C GLU A 48 11.94 21.85 -1.08
N PHE A 49 11.65 20.78 -1.81
CA PHE A 49 12.62 19.97 -2.53
C PHE A 49 13.29 20.79 -3.64
N VAL A 50 12.51 21.51 -4.45
CA VAL A 50 13.06 22.38 -5.50
C VAL A 50 13.97 23.45 -4.89
N GLU A 51 13.51 24.16 -3.85
CA GLU A 51 14.29 25.17 -3.14
C GLU A 51 15.56 24.60 -2.48
N SER A 52 15.60 23.30 -2.15
CA SER A 52 16.81 22.65 -1.62
C SER A 52 17.92 22.48 -2.66
N HIS A 53 17.59 22.53 -3.96
CA HIS A 53 18.52 22.35 -5.07
C HIS A 53 18.90 23.67 -5.77
N LEU A 54 18.37 24.80 -5.28
CA LEU A 54 18.65 26.15 -5.78
C LEU A 54 19.52 26.88 -4.77
N PHE A 55 20.66 27.41 -5.22
CA PHE A 55 21.72 27.89 -4.32
C PHE A 55 22.18 29.29 -4.66
N ARG A 56 22.27 30.14 -3.64
CA ARG A 56 22.91 31.46 -3.72
C ARG A 56 24.28 31.40 -3.07
N SER A 57 25.19 32.26 -3.51
CA SER A 57 26.49 32.39 -2.85
C SER A 57 26.31 32.80 -1.38
N SER A 58 27.05 32.16 -0.48
CA SER A 58 27.01 32.50 0.94
C SER A 58 27.55 33.92 1.12
N PRO A 59 26.83 34.81 1.84
CA PRO A 59 27.34 36.13 2.15
C PRO A 59 28.46 36.10 3.20
N LEU A 60 28.59 34.99 3.94
CA LEU A 60 29.52 34.86 5.07
C LEU A 60 30.79 34.08 4.72
N PHE A 61 30.72 33.13 3.78
CA PHE A 61 31.82 32.22 3.48
C PHE A 61 32.10 32.16 1.97
N LYS A 62 33.29 32.58 1.56
CA LYS A 62 33.73 32.54 0.16
C LYS A 62 33.82 31.09 -0.32
N GLY A 63 33.28 30.81 -1.51
CA GLY A 63 33.28 29.47 -2.11
C GLY A 63 32.21 28.52 -1.56
N LYS A 64 31.37 29.00 -0.63
CA LYS A 64 30.21 28.25 -0.15
C LYS A 64 28.91 28.80 -0.71
N HIS A 65 27.92 27.95 -0.82
CA HIS A 65 26.59 28.30 -1.29
C HIS A 65 25.53 27.81 -0.31
N ILE A 66 24.45 28.58 -0.19
CA ILE A 66 23.34 28.29 0.72
C ILE A 66 22.08 28.06 -0.12
N SER A 67 21.36 26.98 0.16
CA SER A 67 20.11 26.66 -0.52
C SER A 67 19.03 27.71 -0.23
N LEU A 68 18.05 27.87 -1.14
CA LEU A 68 16.97 28.84 -0.94
C LEU A 68 16.09 28.52 0.27
N ASN A 69 15.96 27.24 0.62
CA ASN A 69 15.25 26.82 1.84
C ASN A 69 16.12 26.89 3.12
N LEU A 70 17.37 27.37 3.02
CA LEU A 70 18.32 27.55 4.12
C LEU A 70 18.71 26.27 4.88
N LYS A 71 18.40 25.08 4.34
CA LYS A 71 18.69 23.78 4.97
C LYS A 71 20.06 23.23 4.63
N TYR A 72 20.67 23.70 3.54
CA TYR A 72 21.90 23.17 3.01
C TYR A 72 22.92 24.29 2.81
N GLU A 73 24.12 24.04 3.29
CA GLU A 73 25.32 24.78 2.90
C GLU A 73 26.24 23.80 2.16
N ILE A 74 26.74 24.19 0.99
CA ILE A 74 27.59 23.35 0.14
C ILE A 74 28.85 24.09 -0.29
N SER A 75 29.91 23.34 -0.58
CA SER A 75 31.07 23.81 -1.35
C SER A 75 31.30 22.88 -2.55
N VAL A 76 31.70 23.48 -3.67
CA VAL A 76 32.09 22.73 -4.87
C VAL A 76 33.60 22.53 -4.81
N GLU A 77 34.04 21.27 -4.77
CA GLU A 77 35.45 20.88 -4.73
C GLU A 77 35.86 20.28 -6.10
N ASP A 78 36.97 20.79 -6.63
CA ASP A 78 37.67 20.29 -7.82
C ASP A 78 36.81 20.05 -9.08
N ASN A 79 35.70 20.79 -9.22
CA ASN A 79 34.69 20.67 -10.29
C ASN A 79 34.13 19.25 -10.48
N ARG A 80 34.28 18.36 -9.49
CA ARG A 80 33.87 16.96 -9.60
C ARG A 80 33.01 16.50 -8.44
N THR A 81 33.08 17.18 -7.30
CA THR A 81 32.36 16.79 -6.10
C THR A 81 31.75 18.00 -5.40
N ILE A 82 30.58 17.78 -4.80
CA ILE A 82 29.90 18.74 -3.95
C ILE A 82 29.96 18.20 -2.52
N HIS A 83 30.49 19.02 -1.62
CA HIS A 83 30.55 18.77 -0.20
C HIS A 83 29.35 19.43 0.49
N ILE A 84 28.59 18.67 1.28
CA ILE A 84 27.40 19.15 1.98
C ILE A 84 27.69 19.28 3.47
N TYR A 85 27.64 20.51 3.97
CA TYR A 85 27.76 20.82 5.38
C TYR A 85 26.38 20.72 6.05
N LYS A 86 26.12 19.60 6.72
CA LYS A 86 25.02 19.46 7.69
C LYS A 86 25.57 19.44 9.12
N PRO A 87 24.78 19.86 10.13
CA PRO A 87 25.21 19.82 11.54
C PRO A 87 25.59 18.42 12.06
N THR A 88 25.23 17.35 11.35
CA THR A 88 25.32 15.97 11.88
C THR A 88 25.95 14.94 10.94
N THR A 89 26.20 15.24 9.66
CA THR A 89 26.85 14.30 8.71
C THR A 89 27.56 15.04 7.58
N ASP A 90 28.77 14.60 7.27
CA ASP A 90 29.48 14.99 6.07
C ASP A 90 29.06 14.08 4.89
N LYS A 91 28.66 14.67 3.75
CA LYS A 91 28.20 13.92 2.56
C LYS A 91 28.79 14.51 1.28
N LEU A 92 29.32 13.63 0.43
CA LEU A 92 29.83 13.95 -0.91
C LEU A 92 28.84 13.52 -2.00
N ILE A 93 28.62 14.41 -2.98
CA ILE A 93 27.83 14.17 -4.19
C ILE A 93 28.71 14.33 -5.42
N LYS A 94 28.53 13.46 -6.41
CA LYS A 94 29.32 13.49 -7.64
C LYS A 94 28.65 14.39 -8.67
N ILE A 95 29.43 15.26 -9.29
CA ILE A 95 29.03 16.05 -10.45
C ILE A 95 29.21 15.16 -11.68
N LEU A 96 28.13 14.98 -12.44
CA LEU A 96 28.13 14.23 -13.69
C LEU A 96 28.45 15.14 -14.88
N ASP A 97 27.89 16.34 -14.89
CA ASP A 97 28.11 17.33 -15.94
C ASP A 97 27.83 18.76 -15.44
N GLN A 98 28.28 19.75 -16.21
CA GLN A 98 28.17 21.17 -15.90
C GLN A 98 27.80 21.99 -17.13
N GLU A 99 26.76 22.81 -16.98
CA GLU A 99 26.36 23.81 -17.97
C GLU A 99 26.49 25.22 -17.39
N ASN A 100 27.09 26.12 -18.17
CA ASN A 100 27.19 27.53 -17.81
C ASN A 100 26.09 28.31 -18.52
N VAL A 101 25.17 28.88 -17.75
CA VAL A 101 24.06 29.66 -18.32
C VAL A 101 24.36 31.14 -18.15
N PHE A 102 24.21 31.88 -19.24
CA PHE A 102 24.28 33.34 -19.25
C PHE A 102 22.93 33.90 -19.66
N ASP A 103 22.30 34.63 -18.74
CA ASP A 103 21.08 35.36 -19.04
C ASP A 103 21.42 36.78 -19.53
N SER A 104 21.22 37.02 -20.82
CA SER A 104 21.47 38.31 -21.44
C SER A 104 20.59 39.43 -20.90
N SER A 105 19.39 39.10 -20.38
CA SER A 105 18.43 40.08 -19.89
C SER A 105 18.81 40.62 -18.50
N THR A 106 19.34 39.76 -17.64
CA THR A 106 19.78 40.12 -16.27
C THR A 106 21.30 40.36 -16.17
N GLN A 107 22.05 40.10 -17.25
CA GLN A 107 23.52 40.09 -17.29
C GLN A 107 24.15 39.25 -16.18
N ARG A 108 23.49 38.15 -15.80
CA ARG A 108 23.96 37.23 -14.78
C ARG A 108 24.33 35.90 -15.39
N SER A 109 25.45 35.36 -14.94
CA SER A 109 25.83 33.98 -15.19
C SER A 109 25.55 33.14 -13.94
N TYR A 110 24.96 31.97 -14.14
CA TYR A 110 24.85 30.96 -13.10
C TYR A 110 25.22 29.59 -13.68
N ILE A 111 25.58 28.66 -12.80
CA ILE A 111 26.04 27.34 -13.19
C ILE A 111 24.93 26.34 -12.89
N ILE A 112 24.63 25.47 -13.84
CA ILE A 112 23.79 24.29 -13.65
C ILE A 112 24.73 23.09 -13.54
N LEU A 113 24.62 22.33 -12.46
CA LEU A 113 25.36 21.08 -12.27
C LEU A 113 24.39 19.91 -12.31
N ILE A 114 24.65 18.96 -13.20
CA ILE A 114 23.96 17.67 -13.21
C ILE A 114 24.65 16.78 -12.19
N ILE A 115 23.91 16.28 -11.20
CA ILE A 115 24.45 15.51 -10.07
C ILE A 115 23.94 14.07 -10.07
N ASP A 116 24.73 13.16 -9.53
CA ASP A 116 24.44 11.73 -9.56
C ASP A 116 23.20 11.33 -8.74
N ARG A 117 22.87 12.07 -7.68
CA ARG A 117 21.70 11.85 -6.83
C ARG A 117 21.21 13.15 -6.17
N PRO A 118 19.95 13.23 -5.71
CA PRO A 118 19.43 14.40 -5.01
C PRO A 118 20.16 14.67 -3.69
N LEU A 119 20.23 15.94 -3.27
CA LEU A 119 20.83 16.36 -1.99
C LEU A 119 20.07 15.78 -0.79
N ASN A 120 18.75 15.61 -0.99
CA ASN A 120 17.82 15.03 -0.03
C ASN A 120 17.63 13.54 -0.30
N SER A 121 18.65 12.82 -0.78
CA SER A 121 18.57 11.37 -0.91
C SER A 121 18.49 10.73 0.49
N THR A 122 17.30 10.77 1.11
CA THR A 122 16.85 9.77 2.08
C THR A 122 16.53 8.46 1.37
N SER A 123 16.95 8.26 0.12
CA SER A 123 16.90 6.99 -0.59
C SER A 123 17.97 6.01 -0.07
N THR A 124 17.88 5.63 1.19
CA THR A 124 17.48 4.24 1.45
C THR A 124 15.98 4.23 1.25
N LEU A 125 15.46 3.73 0.12
CA LEU A 125 14.03 3.52 -0.17
C LEU A 125 13.07 3.92 0.98
N THR A 126 12.82 5.22 1.19
CA THR A 126 11.89 5.70 2.23
C THR A 126 11.40 7.08 1.80
N SER A 127 10.10 7.10 1.53
CA SER A 127 9.28 8.20 1.03
C SER A 127 9.21 9.38 2.02
N PRO A 128 9.06 10.64 1.55
CA PRO A 128 8.95 11.79 2.44
C PRO A 128 7.49 12.01 2.88
N ILE A 129 7.14 11.49 4.06
CA ILE A 129 6.02 12.02 4.85
C ILE A 129 6.63 13.02 5.84
N THR A 130 6.48 14.32 5.61
CA THR A 130 6.58 15.33 6.67
C THR A 130 5.30 16.14 6.73
N SER A 131 4.30 15.55 7.37
CA SER A 131 3.36 16.28 8.21
C SER A 131 3.42 15.64 9.61
N LYS A 132 2.98 16.35 10.63
CA LYS A 132 3.19 16.06 12.06
C LYS A 132 2.43 14.82 12.59
N SER A 133 2.28 13.74 11.79
CA SER A 133 1.59 12.48 12.13
C SER A 133 2.48 11.23 11.93
N LYS A 134 3.79 11.34 12.14
CA LYS A 134 4.80 10.45 11.54
C LYS A 134 4.81 8.97 11.96
N TYR A 135 3.91 8.51 12.83
CA TYR A 135 3.87 7.11 13.27
C TYR A 135 2.44 6.60 13.49
N THR A 136 1.47 7.06 12.69
CA THR A 136 0.14 6.45 12.69
C THR A 136 0.11 5.30 11.70
N PHE A 137 0.02 4.08 12.22
CA PHE A 137 -0.25 2.90 11.42
C PHE A 137 -1.72 2.92 11.01
N HIS A 138 -2.02 3.23 9.76
CA HIS A 138 -3.39 3.33 9.30
C HIS A 138 -3.91 1.97 8.84
N LEU A 139 -5.00 1.52 9.47
CA LEU A 139 -5.73 0.29 9.12
C LEU A 139 -6.03 0.17 7.62
N THR A 140 -6.38 1.28 6.98
CA THR A 140 -6.78 1.33 5.56
C THR A 140 -5.61 1.20 4.58
N THR A 141 -4.38 1.37 5.05
CA THR A 141 -3.15 1.24 4.23
C THR A 141 -2.19 0.20 4.81
N ALA A 142 -2.69 -0.66 5.70
CA ALA A 142 -1.89 -1.66 6.38
C ALA A 142 -1.51 -2.77 5.39
N SER A 143 -0.20 -2.98 5.22
CA SER A 143 0.40 -3.99 4.37
C SER A 143 1.64 -4.54 5.06
N TYR A 144 2.20 -5.63 4.53
CA TYR A 144 3.46 -6.18 5.01
C TYR A 144 4.58 -5.12 5.03
N GLU A 145 4.72 -4.34 3.96
CA GLU A 145 5.74 -3.30 3.84
C GLU A 145 5.51 -2.17 4.83
N THR A 146 4.27 -1.68 4.97
CA THR A 146 3.97 -0.58 5.91
C THR A 146 4.12 -1.03 7.36
N ALA A 147 3.79 -2.29 7.66
CA ALA A 147 4.01 -2.89 8.98
C ALA A 147 5.50 -3.00 9.31
N PHE A 148 6.32 -3.47 8.37
CA PHE A 148 7.77 -3.53 8.53
C PHE A 148 8.35 -2.12 8.79
N ILE A 149 8.03 -1.15 7.94
CA ILE A 149 8.53 0.23 8.07
C ILE A 149 8.11 0.83 9.40
N PHE A 150 6.86 0.60 9.82
CA PHE A 150 6.34 1.10 11.09
C PHE A 150 7.11 0.52 12.28
N LEU A 151 7.26 -0.81 12.35
CA LEU A 151 7.97 -1.47 13.46
C LEU A 151 9.46 -1.11 13.49
N ASP A 152 10.12 -1.03 12.33
CA ASP A 152 11.53 -0.66 12.19
C ASP A 152 11.79 0.80 12.61
N ALA A 153 10.82 1.68 12.42
CA ALA A 153 10.94 3.08 12.82
C ALA A 153 10.82 3.30 14.34
N LEU A 154 10.33 2.32 15.10
CA LEU A 154 10.20 2.39 16.56
C LEU A 154 11.55 2.10 17.25
N ARG A 155 12.44 3.09 17.25
CA ARG A 155 13.79 2.99 17.86
C ARG A 155 13.84 2.32 19.25
N PRO A 156 12.92 2.58 20.19
CA PRO A 156 13.00 1.96 21.52
C PRO A 156 12.92 0.44 21.50
N ILE A 157 12.30 -0.16 20.48
CA ILE A 157 12.11 -1.62 20.36
C ILE A 157 13.01 -2.26 19.29
N GLU A 158 14.02 -1.56 18.78
CA GLU A 158 14.88 -2.03 17.69
C GLU A 158 15.52 -3.40 17.99
N ASP A 159 16.09 -3.56 19.18
CA ASP A 159 16.68 -4.84 19.62
C ASP A 159 15.62 -5.95 19.71
N LEU A 160 14.43 -5.63 20.21
CA LEU A 160 13.32 -6.57 20.32
C LEU A 160 12.81 -6.99 18.94
N PHE A 161 12.68 -6.04 18.01
CA PHE A 161 12.27 -6.32 16.64
C PHE A 161 13.32 -7.16 15.89
N THR A 162 14.61 -6.92 16.14
CA THR A 162 15.70 -7.76 15.63
C THR A 162 15.63 -9.19 16.15
N LYS A 163 15.31 -9.38 17.45
CA LYS A 163 15.07 -10.70 18.04
C LYS A 163 13.86 -11.41 17.40
N LEU A 164 12.76 -10.69 17.16
CA LEU A 164 11.58 -11.23 16.47
C LEU A 164 11.97 -11.72 15.07
N ARG A 165 12.66 -10.89 14.28
CA ARG A 165 13.12 -11.23 12.92
C ARG A 165 14.00 -12.48 12.91
N THR A 166 14.93 -12.57 13.86
CA THR A 166 15.82 -13.74 14.02
C THR A 166 15.02 -14.99 14.38
N SER A 167 14.02 -14.86 15.27
CA SER A 167 13.16 -15.97 15.67
C SER A 167 12.28 -16.47 14.52
N LEU A 168 11.77 -15.56 13.67
CA LEU A 168 11.02 -15.92 12.48
C LEU A 168 11.90 -16.60 11.43
N LEU A 169 13.13 -16.10 11.21
CA LEU A 169 14.08 -16.76 10.32
C LEU A 169 14.38 -18.19 10.78
N LEU A 170 14.67 -18.36 12.08
CA LEU A 170 14.89 -19.68 12.66
C LEU A 170 13.66 -20.58 12.53
N PHE A 171 12.45 -20.04 12.73
CA PHE A 171 11.21 -20.78 12.50
C PHE A 171 11.10 -21.26 11.05
N ILE A 172 11.34 -20.37 10.07
CA ILE A 172 11.28 -20.70 8.64
C ILE A 172 12.31 -21.80 8.29
N GLU A 173 13.51 -21.74 8.84
CA GLU A 173 14.58 -22.70 8.58
C GLU A 173 14.36 -24.06 9.25
N THR A 174 13.93 -24.06 10.51
CA THR A 174 13.96 -25.28 11.36
C THR A 174 12.60 -25.93 11.58
N TYR A 175 11.51 -25.16 11.50
CA TYR A 175 10.18 -25.70 11.77
C TYR A 175 9.61 -26.40 10.54
N VAL A 176 9.13 -27.63 10.71
CA VAL A 176 8.49 -28.43 9.67
C VAL A 176 6.99 -28.34 9.87
N ILE A 177 6.27 -27.90 8.84
CA ILE A 177 4.81 -27.74 8.88
C ILE A 177 4.20 -28.90 8.13
N LEU A 178 3.44 -29.71 8.86
CA LEU A 178 2.66 -30.80 8.29
C LEU A 178 1.24 -30.28 8.02
N PRO A 179 0.60 -30.63 6.89
CA PRO A 179 -0.72 -30.13 6.53
C PRO A 179 -1.80 -30.31 7.62
N ASN A 180 -1.77 -31.43 8.33
CA ASN A 180 -2.76 -31.72 9.40
C ASN A 180 -2.42 -31.08 10.75
N PHE A 181 -1.31 -30.35 10.84
CA PHE A 181 -0.78 -29.74 12.07
C PHE A 181 -0.48 -28.25 11.87
N ILE A 182 -1.21 -27.60 10.95
CA ILE A 182 -1.08 -26.15 10.70
C ILE A 182 -1.42 -25.36 11.98
N ASP A 183 -2.40 -25.83 12.76
CA ASP A 183 -2.79 -25.19 14.03
C ASP A 183 -1.63 -25.12 15.04
N ASP A 184 -0.73 -26.11 15.06
CA ASP A 184 0.45 -26.08 15.93
C ASP A 184 1.43 -24.97 15.52
N ALA A 185 1.60 -24.77 14.21
CA ALA A 185 2.40 -23.68 13.66
C ALA A 185 1.78 -22.32 14.02
N VAL A 186 0.46 -22.19 13.86
CA VAL A 186 -0.32 -20.99 14.18
C VAL A 186 -0.20 -20.66 15.66
N ASN A 187 -0.39 -21.64 16.55
CA ASN A 187 -0.25 -21.46 18.00
C ASN A 187 1.15 -20.99 18.38
N LYS A 188 2.20 -21.57 17.79
CA LYS A 188 3.59 -21.15 18.03
C LYS A 188 3.85 -19.72 17.57
N LEU A 189 3.34 -19.33 16.39
CA LEU A 189 3.45 -17.97 15.88
C LEU A 189 2.66 -16.96 16.70
N ASN A 190 1.47 -17.34 17.16
CA ASN A 190 0.65 -16.53 18.06
C ASN A 190 1.36 -16.30 19.41
N HIS A 191 2.02 -17.32 19.97
CA HIS A 191 2.84 -17.14 21.16
C HIS A 191 4.01 -16.16 20.94
N LEU A 192 4.70 -16.25 19.80
CA LEU A 192 5.74 -15.27 19.44
C LEU A 192 5.18 -13.85 19.33
N TRP A 193 4.01 -13.71 18.70
CA TRP A 193 3.30 -12.44 18.56
C TRP A 193 2.91 -11.85 19.92
N ILE A 194 2.24 -12.62 20.79
CA ILE A 194 1.84 -12.19 22.15
C ILE A 194 3.06 -11.72 22.95
N ASN A 195 4.15 -12.49 22.91
CA ASN A 195 5.37 -12.16 23.65
C ASN A 195 5.98 -10.84 23.13
N PHE A 196 6.08 -10.68 21.81
CA PHE A 196 6.59 -9.46 21.19
C PHE A 196 5.72 -8.24 21.54
N VAL A 197 4.40 -8.33 21.38
CA VAL A 197 3.47 -7.22 21.68
C VAL A 197 3.59 -6.79 23.13
N ASN A 198 3.60 -7.74 24.07
CA ASN A 198 3.68 -7.43 25.50
C ASN A 198 5.00 -6.75 25.87
N GLU A 199 6.14 -7.26 25.38
CA GLU A 199 7.46 -6.68 25.66
C GLU A 199 7.61 -5.31 24.97
N ALA A 200 7.12 -5.15 23.74
CA ALA A 200 7.13 -3.88 23.03
C ALA A 200 6.28 -2.81 23.74
N CYS A 201 5.07 -3.17 24.19
CA CYS A 201 4.21 -2.25 24.94
C CYS A 201 4.85 -1.84 26.27
N GLN A 202 5.53 -2.76 26.96
CA GLN A 202 6.27 -2.45 28.19
C GLN A 202 7.42 -1.46 27.93
N ILE A 203 8.25 -1.71 26.92
CA ILE A 203 9.36 -0.82 26.56
C ILE A 203 8.87 0.58 26.17
N LEU A 204 7.76 0.65 25.43
CA LEU A 204 7.16 1.90 24.98
C LEU A 204 6.31 2.60 26.06
N ASN A 205 6.18 2.01 27.25
CA ASN A 205 5.32 2.48 28.33
C ASN A 205 3.87 2.71 27.87
N ILE A 206 3.34 1.81 27.05
CA ILE A 206 1.95 1.81 26.59
C ILE A 206 1.11 1.08 27.64
N ASP A 207 0.40 1.86 28.47
CA ASP A 207 -0.46 1.32 29.53
C ASP A 207 -1.59 0.45 28.96
N SER A 208 -1.77 -0.72 29.58
CA SER A 208 -2.85 -1.67 29.28
C SER A 208 -4.26 -1.10 29.48
N SER A 209 -4.39 0.02 30.21
CA SER A 209 -5.66 0.58 30.69
C SER A 209 -5.93 2.04 30.30
N ALA A 210 -5.10 2.67 29.47
CA ALA A 210 -5.20 4.12 29.25
C ALA A 210 -5.93 4.50 27.96
N THR A 211 -7.22 4.83 28.11
CA THR A 211 -7.84 5.93 27.37
C THR A 211 -6.93 7.16 27.43
N PHE A 212 -6.41 7.58 26.27
CA PHE A 212 -5.83 8.90 25.97
C PHE A 212 -5.26 9.67 27.18
N ARG A 213 -4.07 9.30 27.67
CA ARG A 213 -3.25 10.23 28.46
C ARG A 213 -2.11 10.78 27.61
N LYS A 214 -2.08 12.11 27.53
CA LYS A 214 -1.13 12.94 26.79
C LYS A 214 0.29 12.77 27.36
N SER A 215 1.01 11.74 26.94
CA SER A 215 2.47 11.76 26.98
C SER A 215 2.98 12.66 25.85
N PRO A 216 3.90 13.62 26.10
CA PRO A 216 4.40 14.53 25.08
C PRO A 216 5.38 13.88 24.08
N TYR A 217 5.77 12.62 24.28
CA TYR A 217 6.69 11.89 23.38
C TYR A 217 6.04 10.73 22.62
N VAL A 218 4.82 10.30 22.99
CA VAL A 218 4.11 9.16 22.38
C VAL A 218 2.64 9.53 22.22
N GLN A 219 2.31 10.35 21.22
CA GLN A 219 0.91 10.72 20.92
C GLN A 219 0.27 9.87 19.81
N LEU A 220 0.98 8.93 19.18
CA LEU A 220 0.55 8.35 17.90
C LEU A 220 0.63 6.83 17.79
N THR A 221 1.20 6.12 18.77
CA THR A 221 1.34 4.65 18.74
C THR A 221 0.38 4.05 19.75
N THR A 222 -0.73 3.50 19.28
CA THR A 222 -1.64 2.72 20.13
C THR A 222 -1.14 1.29 20.25
N ARG A 223 -1.54 0.61 21.33
CA ARG A 223 -1.34 -0.84 21.45
C ARG A 223 -1.87 -1.60 20.21
N GLN A 224 -3.00 -1.15 19.68
CA GLN A 224 -3.64 -1.73 18.50
C GLN A 224 -2.76 -1.62 17.24
N ASP A 225 -2.02 -0.52 17.08
CA ASP A 225 -1.11 -0.34 15.94
C ASP A 225 0.04 -1.35 15.98
N ILE A 226 0.61 -1.58 17.17
CA ILE A 226 1.68 -2.56 17.38
C ILE A 226 1.14 -3.97 17.17
N GLU A 227 -0.01 -4.27 17.75
CA GLU A 227 -0.71 -5.54 17.61
C GLU A 227 -0.92 -5.87 16.14
N LEU A 228 -1.55 -4.97 15.38
CA LEU A 228 -1.88 -5.20 13.98
C LEU A 228 -0.64 -5.26 13.10
N ALA A 229 0.30 -4.32 13.24
CA ALA A 229 1.52 -4.31 12.45
C ALA A 229 2.35 -5.58 12.70
N SER A 230 2.45 -6.04 13.95
CA SER A 230 3.18 -7.27 14.26
C SER A 230 2.49 -8.54 13.75
N GLU A 231 1.16 -8.61 13.75
CA GLU A 231 0.43 -9.72 13.13
C GLU A 231 0.71 -9.77 11.61
N ILE A 232 0.53 -8.64 10.93
CA ILE A 232 0.77 -8.53 9.48
C ILE A 232 2.21 -8.91 9.14
N PHE A 233 3.16 -8.38 9.92
CA PHE A 233 4.57 -8.66 9.72
C PHE A 233 4.88 -10.16 9.91
N ILE A 234 4.45 -10.77 11.02
CA ILE A 234 4.71 -12.18 11.32
C ILE A 234 4.09 -13.07 10.25
N THR A 235 2.79 -12.93 10.00
CA THR A 235 2.06 -13.78 9.04
C THR A 235 2.56 -13.61 7.61
N GLY A 236 2.89 -12.38 7.20
CA GLY A 236 3.48 -12.13 5.88
C GLY A 236 4.89 -12.72 5.72
N ASN A 237 5.70 -12.72 6.78
CA ASN A 237 7.07 -13.24 6.74
C ASN A 237 7.10 -14.77 6.59
N VAL A 238 6.18 -15.48 7.25
CA VAL A 238 6.11 -16.95 7.22
C VAL A 238 5.22 -17.51 6.11
N TYR A 239 4.55 -16.65 5.34
CA TYR A 239 3.60 -17.07 4.29
C TYR A 239 4.19 -18.12 3.34
N THR A 240 5.41 -17.91 2.84
CA THR A 240 6.06 -18.83 1.89
C THR A 240 6.29 -20.23 2.47
N LYS A 241 6.42 -20.35 3.79
CA LYS A 241 6.56 -21.62 4.51
C LYS A 241 5.19 -22.27 4.77
N ASN A 242 4.20 -21.49 5.15
CA ASN A 242 2.90 -21.98 5.61
C ASN A 242 1.93 -22.27 4.44
N TRP A 243 1.96 -21.44 3.40
CA TRP A 243 1.01 -21.49 2.28
C TRP A 243 0.98 -22.83 1.53
N PRO A 244 2.12 -23.48 1.22
CA PRO A 244 2.10 -24.80 0.58
C PRO A 244 1.41 -25.87 1.43
N ALA A 245 1.60 -25.82 2.76
CA ALA A 245 0.93 -26.76 3.67
C ALA A 245 -0.57 -26.50 3.72
N VAL A 246 -0.99 -25.23 3.67
CA VAL A 246 -2.41 -24.82 3.62
C VAL A 246 -3.07 -25.27 2.32
N ILE A 247 -2.42 -25.09 1.17
CA ILE A 247 -2.90 -25.64 -0.11
C ILE A 247 -3.08 -27.14 0.00
N THR A 248 -2.06 -27.86 0.50
CA THR A 248 -2.14 -29.33 0.62
C THR A 248 -3.27 -29.77 1.57
N TYR A 249 -3.48 -29.04 2.67
CA TYR A 249 -4.56 -29.33 3.62
C TYR A 249 -5.96 -29.11 3.02
N THR A 250 -6.09 -28.12 2.14
CA THR A 250 -7.38 -27.70 1.55
C THR A 250 -7.64 -28.26 0.15
N GLU A 251 -6.65 -28.92 -0.46
CA GLU A 251 -6.65 -29.42 -1.85
C GLU A 251 -7.95 -30.15 -2.22
N MET A 252 -8.37 -31.15 -1.44
CA MET A 252 -9.60 -31.90 -1.71
C MET A 252 -10.86 -31.03 -1.68
N LYS A 253 -10.91 -30.00 -0.83
CA LYS A 253 -12.04 -29.08 -0.74
C LYS A 253 -12.03 -28.10 -1.91
N ASP A 254 -10.86 -27.59 -2.27
CA ASP A 254 -10.68 -26.72 -3.43
C ASP A 254 -11.03 -27.41 -4.74
N ASP A 255 -10.53 -28.63 -4.97
CA ASP A 255 -10.88 -29.44 -6.15
C ASP A 255 -12.39 -29.67 -6.26
N ARG A 256 -13.03 -29.99 -5.13
CA ARG A 256 -14.48 -30.17 -5.08
C ARG A 256 -15.21 -28.88 -5.40
N LEU A 257 -14.80 -27.76 -4.82
CA LEU A 257 -15.41 -26.45 -5.09
C LEU A 257 -15.27 -26.07 -6.56
N SER A 258 -14.08 -26.24 -7.15
CA SER A 258 -13.84 -25.99 -8.57
C SER A 258 -14.75 -26.84 -9.47
N GLN A 259 -14.97 -28.12 -9.14
CA GLN A 259 -15.91 -28.97 -9.86
C GLN A 259 -17.36 -28.48 -9.75
N GLU A 260 -17.80 -28.02 -8.58
CA GLU A 260 -19.15 -27.48 -8.41
C GLU A 260 -19.34 -26.13 -9.14
N ILE A 261 -18.32 -25.27 -9.14
CA ILE A 261 -18.32 -24.02 -9.92
C ILE A 261 -18.48 -24.32 -11.42
N LEU A 262 -17.72 -25.29 -11.96
CA LEU A 262 -17.84 -25.69 -13.37
C LEU A 262 -19.25 -26.21 -13.69
N LYS A 263 -19.85 -27.01 -12.80
CA LYS A 263 -21.25 -27.47 -12.97
C LYS A 263 -22.24 -26.32 -12.96
N TYR A 264 -22.04 -25.32 -12.09
CA TYR A 264 -22.89 -24.14 -12.02
C TYR A 264 -22.81 -23.32 -13.32
N GLN A 265 -21.59 -23.03 -13.79
CA GLN A 265 -21.33 -22.34 -15.06
C GLN A 265 -21.98 -23.04 -16.25
N CYS A 266 -21.86 -24.38 -16.33
CA CYS A 266 -22.51 -25.14 -17.40
C CYS A 266 -24.03 -24.99 -17.38
N LYS A 267 -24.66 -25.01 -16.20
CA LYS A 267 -26.12 -24.84 -16.06
C LYS A 267 -26.56 -23.41 -16.42
N THR A 268 -25.82 -22.39 -16.01
CA THR A 268 -26.15 -20.99 -16.32
C THR A 268 -25.94 -20.68 -17.80
N ALA A 269 -24.90 -21.23 -18.43
CA ALA A 269 -24.68 -21.13 -19.87
C ALA A 269 -25.88 -21.64 -20.68
N ILE A 270 -26.43 -22.82 -20.30
CA ILE A 270 -27.63 -23.40 -20.93
C ILE A 270 -28.88 -22.51 -20.75
N ARG A 271 -29.01 -21.81 -19.62
CA ARG A 271 -30.12 -20.86 -19.37
C ARG A 271 -29.94 -19.52 -20.11
N SER A 272 -28.70 -19.07 -20.27
CA SER A 272 -28.38 -17.79 -20.92
C SER A 272 -28.45 -17.83 -22.45
N SER A 273 -28.42 -19.01 -23.09
CA SER A 273 -28.69 -19.15 -24.53
C SER A 273 -30.11 -18.73 -24.95
N THR A 274 -30.97 -18.34 -23.99
CA THR A 274 -32.31 -17.79 -24.23
C THR A 274 -32.51 -16.34 -23.76
N ALA A 275 -31.51 -15.67 -23.16
CA ALA A 275 -31.62 -14.27 -22.69
C ALA A 275 -30.29 -13.52 -22.89
N GLU A 276 -30.36 -12.32 -23.49
CA GLU A 276 -29.23 -11.50 -23.93
C GLU A 276 -28.14 -11.31 -22.85
N ALA A 277 -26.95 -11.82 -23.15
CA ALA A 277 -25.74 -11.68 -22.34
C ALA A 277 -25.32 -10.21 -22.23
N THR A 278 -25.64 -9.56 -21.11
CA THR A 278 -25.33 -8.14 -20.86
C THR A 278 -24.60 -7.86 -19.55
N THR A 279 -24.18 -8.88 -18.80
CA THR A 279 -23.61 -8.70 -17.45
C THR A 279 -22.08 -8.82 -17.34
N GLY A 280 -21.38 -9.26 -18.39
CA GLY A 280 -19.94 -9.59 -18.30
C GLY A 280 -18.98 -8.43 -18.01
N ASP A 281 -19.20 -7.26 -18.61
CA ASP A 281 -18.21 -6.17 -18.55
C ASP A 281 -18.19 -5.43 -17.20
N ASN A 282 -19.32 -5.40 -16.48
CA ASN A 282 -19.46 -4.63 -15.24
C ASN A 282 -18.72 -5.23 -14.03
N TYR A 283 -18.44 -6.53 -14.02
CA TYR A 283 -17.75 -7.20 -12.90
C TYR A 283 -16.22 -7.18 -13.01
N THR A 284 -15.67 -6.75 -14.14
CA THR A 284 -14.21 -6.72 -14.40
C THR A 284 -13.38 -6.08 -13.26
N PRO A 285 -13.71 -4.88 -12.73
CA PRO A 285 -12.94 -4.29 -11.64
C PRO A 285 -13.07 -5.07 -10.32
N VAL A 286 -14.24 -5.66 -10.05
CA VAL A 286 -14.50 -6.47 -8.86
C VAL A 286 -13.68 -7.77 -8.90
N LEU A 287 -13.66 -8.42 -10.06
CA LEU A 287 -12.86 -9.61 -10.32
C LEU A 287 -11.35 -9.34 -10.22
N ALA A 288 -10.91 -8.19 -10.73
CA ALA A 288 -9.51 -7.77 -10.64
C ALA A 288 -9.08 -7.54 -9.18
N GLU A 289 -9.96 -6.97 -8.34
CA GLU A 289 -9.71 -6.81 -6.91
C GLU A 289 -9.60 -8.17 -6.22
N LEU A 290 -10.58 -9.06 -6.43
CA LEU A 290 -10.59 -10.38 -5.78
C LEU A 290 -9.35 -11.21 -6.14
N LYS A 291 -8.89 -11.15 -7.39
CA LYS A 291 -7.68 -11.84 -7.86
C LYS A 291 -6.39 -11.38 -7.17
N LYS A 292 -6.40 -10.22 -6.50
CA LYS A 292 -5.24 -9.78 -5.70
C LYS A 292 -4.94 -10.73 -4.55
N LEU A 293 -5.93 -11.52 -4.07
CA LEU A 293 -5.75 -12.50 -3.00
C LEU A 293 -4.55 -13.43 -3.24
N ASP A 294 -4.25 -13.80 -4.49
CA ASP A 294 -3.12 -14.67 -4.86
C ASP A 294 -1.75 -14.07 -4.54
N TYR A 295 -1.65 -12.75 -4.46
CA TYR A 295 -0.38 -12.04 -4.22
C TYR A 295 -0.20 -11.55 -2.78
N LEU A 296 -1.28 -11.56 -1.99
CA LEU A 296 -1.28 -11.08 -0.61
C LEU A 296 -0.81 -12.18 0.35
N LYS A 297 0.01 -11.79 1.34
CA LYS A 297 0.76 -12.74 2.18
C LYS A 297 0.24 -12.79 3.62
N SER A 298 -0.25 -11.68 4.16
CA SER A 298 -0.84 -11.67 5.51
C SER A 298 -2.32 -12.04 5.47
N SER A 299 -2.81 -12.58 6.58
CA SER A 299 -4.24 -12.86 6.80
C SER A 299 -5.06 -11.58 6.72
N PHE A 300 -4.59 -10.51 7.36
CA PHE A 300 -5.26 -9.21 7.36
C PHE A 300 -5.36 -8.59 5.95
N GLU A 301 -4.28 -8.60 5.16
CA GLU A 301 -4.33 -8.08 3.77
C GLU A 301 -5.36 -8.84 2.94
N LYS A 302 -5.44 -10.17 3.07
CA LYS A 302 -6.47 -10.97 2.41
C LYS A 302 -7.89 -10.59 2.86
N ALA A 303 -8.09 -10.39 4.17
CA ALA A 303 -9.37 -9.93 4.70
C ALA A 303 -9.75 -8.53 4.17
N ALA A 304 -8.80 -7.60 4.11
CA ALA A 304 -9.00 -6.25 3.57
C ALA A 304 -9.31 -6.28 2.06
N CYS A 305 -8.67 -7.19 1.31
CA CYS A 305 -8.97 -7.44 -0.10
C CYS A 305 -10.40 -7.94 -0.32
N ILE A 306 -10.87 -8.88 0.52
CA ILE A 306 -12.26 -9.37 0.49
C ILE A 306 -13.23 -8.22 0.79
N ARG A 307 -12.92 -7.37 1.79
CA ARG A 307 -13.70 -6.18 2.11
C ARG A 307 -13.79 -5.22 0.92
N SER A 308 -12.67 -4.88 0.29
CA SER A 308 -12.63 -3.99 -0.86
C SER A 308 -13.38 -4.58 -2.06
N THR A 309 -13.28 -5.89 -2.27
CA THR A 309 -14.04 -6.61 -3.30
C THR A 309 -15.55 -6.45 -3.05
N LEU A 310 -16.00 -6.63 -1.81
CA LEU A 310 -17.40 -6.47 -1.44
C LEU A 310 -17.89 -5.02 -1.65
N ASP A 311 -17.07 -4.02 -1.33
CA ASP A 311 -17.42 -2.61 -1.58
C ASP A 311 -17.59 -2.31 -3.08
N LEU A 312 -16.69 -2.83 -3.91
CA LEU A 312 -16.78 -2.70 -5.36
C LEU A 312 -18.00 -3.44 -5.92
N LEU A 313 -18.31 -4.61 -5.37
CA LEU A 313 -19.50 -5.39 -5.74
C LEU A 313 -20.78 -4.60 -5.44
N LEU A 314 -20.91 -4.08 -4.22
CA LEU A 314 -22.06 -3.27 -3.81
C LEU A 314 -22.19 -2.00 -4.67
N ALA A 315 -21.08 -1.31 -4.94
CA ALA A 315 -21.09 -0.15 -5.82
C ALA A 315 -21.58 -0.49 -7.23
N THR A 316 -21.18 -1.64 -7.77
CA THR A 316 -21.60 -2.15 -9.09
C THR A 316 -23.09 -2.47 -9.10
N MET A 317 -23.60 -3.12 -8.05
CA MET A 317 -25.03 -3.42 -7.90
C MET A 317 -25.88 -2.14 -7.84
N ILE A 318 -25.45 -1.14 -7.07
CA ILE A 318 -26.12 0.17 -6.98
C ILE A 318 -26.18 0.84 -8.35
N GLN A 319 -25.08 0.80 -9.13
CA GLN A 319 -25.04 1.38 -10.47
C GLN A 319 -25.99 0.67 -11.44
N GLN A 320 -26.07 -0.66 -11.38
CA GLN A 320 -26.98 -1.45 -12.23
C GLN A 320 -28.46 -1.14 -11.93
N GLN A 321 -28.84 -1.03 -10.66
CA GLN A 321 -30.20 -0.65 -10.26
C GLN A 321 -30.58 0.74 -10.80
N GLN A 322 -29.65 1.69 -10.77
CA GLN A 322 -29.89 3.04 -11.31
C GLN A 322 -30.08 3.04 -12.84
N GLN A 323 -29.30 2.24 -13.57
CA GLN A 323 -29.43 2.12 -15.03
C GLN A 323 -30.75 1.47 -15.46
N GLN A 324 -31.21 0.45 -14.72
CA GLN A 324 -32.50 -0.20 -14.98
C GLN A 324 -33.68 0.75 -14.75
N GLN A 325 -33.64 1.56 -13.69
CA GLN A 325 -34.68 2.58 -13.42
C GLN A 325 -34.77 3.62 -14.55
N GLN A 326 -33.65 4.06 -15.12
CA GLN A 326 -33.63 5.01 -16.23
C GLN A 326 -34.14 4.41 -17.55
N SER A 327 -33.97 3.11 -17.77
CA SER A 327 -34.35 2.42 -19.01
C SER A 327 -35.85 2.08 -19.07
N THR A 328 -36.53 2.01 -17.92
CA THR A 328 -37.96 1.62 -17.84
C THR A 328 -38.91 2.80 -18.13
N GLU A 329 -38.38 4.01 -18.35
CA GLU A 329 -39.17 5.25 -18.43
C GLU A 329 -39.33 5.90 -19.80
N ASN A 330 -39.01 5.19 -20.88
CA ASN A 330 -39.32 5.64 -22.24
C ASN A 330 -40.82 5.58 -22.61
N GLY A 331 -41.73 5.58 -21.63
CA GLY A 331 -43.18 5.60 -21.83
C GLY A 331 -43.93 6.77 -21.17
N VAL A 332 -43.44 7.34 -20.06
CA VAL A 332 -44.08 8.49 -19.40
C VAL A 332 -43.01 9.34 -18.72
N THR A 333 -42.84 10.57 -19.21
CA THR A 333 -41.93 11.57 -18.66
C THR A 333 -42.34 11.97 -17.23
N VAL A 334 -41.75 11.34 -16.21
CA VAL A 334 -41.78 11.84 -14.84
C VAL A 334 -40.39 12.41 -14.54
N LYS A 335 -40.32 13.71 -14.25
CA LYS A 335 -39.08 14.36 -13.79
C LYS A 335 -38.75 13.83 -12.40
N TYR A 336 -37.80 12.91 -12.28
CA TYR A 336 -37.28 12.51 -10.98
C TYR A 336 -36.45 13.63 -10.39
N THR A 337 -36.92 14.14 -9.27
CA THR A 337 -36.11 14.90 -8.31
C THR A 337 -34.98 13.99 -7.82
N LYS A 338 -33.76 14.53 -7.73
CA LYS A 338 -32.50 13.89 -7.29
C LYS A 338 -32.51 13.23 -5.88
N ASN A 339 -33.68 13.03 -5.26
CA ASN A 339 -33.85 12.69 -3.86
C ASN A 339 -34.72 11.44 -3.62
N GLN A 340 -34.83 10.49 -4.57
CA GLN A 340 -35.40 9.19 -4.19
C GLN A 340 -34.39 8.41 -3.35
N PRO A 341 -34.79 7.87 -2.18
CA PRO A 341 -33.91 7.05 -1.37
C PRO A 341 -33.53 5.81 -2.18
N GLN A 342 -32.22 5.61 -2.38
CA GLN A 342 -31.69 4.36 -2.93
C GLN A 342 -32.30 3.20 -2.13
N GLN A 343 -32.89 2.22 -2.80
CA GLN A 343 -33.33 1.02 -2.10
C GLN A 343 -32.10 0.36 -1.47
N PRO A 344 -32.13 0.03 -0.17
CA PRO A 344 -31.03 -0.65 0.47
C PRO A 344 -30.85 -2.02 -0.18
N ILE A 345 -29.62 -2.38 -0.55
CA ILE A 345 -29.30 -3.72 -1.02
C ILE A 345 -29.48 -4.70 0.14
N ALA A 346 -30.24 -5.75 -0.09
CA ALA A 346 -30.48 -6.76 0.92
C ALA A 346 -29.29 -7.74 1.02
N ALA A 347 -29.14 -8.40 2.18
CA ALA A 347 -27.99 -9.26 2.44
C ALA A 347 -27.97 -10.52 1.55
N ASP A 348 -29.15 -11.03 1.19
CA ASP A 348 -29.38 -12.11 0.24
C ASP A 348 -28.98 -11.74 -1.20
N ASP A 349 -29.29 -10.52 -1.64
CA ASP A 349 -28.83 -10.01 -2.94
C ASP A 349 -27.29 -9.92 -3.00
N THR A 350 -26.70 -9.46 -1.89
CA THR A 350 -25.25 -9.34 -1.74
C THR A 350 -24.57 -10.71 -1.78
N LEU A 351 -25.11 -11.68 -1.05
CA LEU A 351 -24.58 -13.06 -1.02
C LEU A 351 -24.68 -13.71 -2.41
N THR A 352 -25.82 -13.56 -3.08
CA THR A 352 -26.07 -14.11 -4.42
C THR A 352 -25.08 -13.51 -5.44
N SER A 353 -24.90 -12.20 -5.39
CA SER A 353 -23.94 -11.51 -6.29
C SER A 353 -22.50 -11.92 -6.02
N PHE A 354 -22.14 -12.19 -4.76
CA PHE A 354 -20.81 -12.67 -4.40
C PHE A 354 -20.60 -14.13 -4.87
N ILE A 355 -21.63 -14.98 -4.79
CA ILE A 355 -21.60 -16.33 -5.36
C ILE A 355 -21.35 -16.25 -6.87
N ASP A 356 -22.10 -15.41 -7.59
CA ASP A 356 -21.92 -15.23 -9.03
C ASP A 356 -20.50 -14.71 -9.34
N LEU A 357 -19.98 -13.76 -8.56
CA LEU A 357 -18.60 -13.29 -8.68
C LEU A 357 -17.58 -14.42 -8.55
N LEU A 358 -17.71 -15.29 -7.53
CA LEU A 358 -16.81 -16.42 -7.33
C LEU A 358 -16.87 -17.39 -8.50
N THR A 359 -18.07 -17.66 -9.02
CA THR A 359 -18.22 -18.54 -10.18
C THR A 359 -17.58 -17.95 -11.42
N GLN A 360 -17.50 -16.63 -11.57
CA GLN A 360 -16.85 -15.98 -12.72
C GLN A 360 -15.34 -15.76 -12.54
N SER A 361 -14.81 -15.95 -11.32
CA SER A 361 -13.44 -15.54 -10.97
C SER A 361 -12.33 -16.38 -11.60
N ASP A 362 -12.60 -17.65 -11.91
CA ASP A 362 -11.59 -18.66 -12.29
C ASP A 362 -10.40 -18.73 -11.31
N MET A 363 -10.64 -18.36 -10.05
CA MET A 363 -9.62 -18.41 -9.01
C MET A 363 -9.37 -19.83 -8.55
N LYS A 364 -8.10 -20.13 -8.30
CA LYS A 364 -7.66 -21.37 -7.67
C LYS A 364 -7.53 -21.17 -6.17
N ASN A 365 -7.58 -22.27 -5.42
CA ASN A 365 -7.29 -22.28 -3.99
C ASN A 365 -8.18 -21.32 -3.17
N ILE A 366 -9.45 -21.17 -3.57
CA ILE A 366 -10.43 -20.28 -2.91
C ILE A 366 -10.63 -20.71 -1.46
N VAL A 367 -10.73 -22.02 -1.20
CA VAL A 367 -10.85 -22.57 0.15
C VAL A 367 -9.56 -22.37 0.94
N ALA A 368 -8.40 -22.54 0.32
CA ALA A 368 -7.12 -22.23 0.94
C ALA A 368 -7.01 -20.75 1.39
N HIS A 369 -7.47 -19.81 0.56
CA HIS A 369 -7.49 -18.38 0.90
C HIS A 369 -8.41 -18.08 2.07
N GLU A 370 -9.61 -18.65 2.08
CA GLU A 370 -10.56 -18.54 3.21
C GLU A 370 -9.95 -19.10 4.50
N TYR A 371 -9.43 -20.32 4.44
CA TYR A 371 -8.83 -20.99 5.57
C TYR A 371 -7.63 -20.21 6.11
N TYR A 372 -6.74 -19.72 5.24
CA TYR A 372 -5.59 -18.92 5.66
C TYR A 372 -6.01 -17.62 6.35
N THR A 373 -7.00 -16.92 5.78
CA THR A 373 -7.50 -15.65 6.31
C THR A 373 -8.07 -15.79 7.72
N ILE A 374 -8.75 -16.90 8.00
CA ILE A 374 -9.38 -17.15 9.31
C ILE A 374 -8.39 -17.73 10.31
N THR A 375 -7.57 -18.69 9.89
CA THR A 375 -6.68 -19.45 10.78
C THR A 375 -5.46 -18.63 11.21
N PHE A 376 -4.93 -17.77 10.35
CA PHE A 376 -3.76 -16.93 10.65
C PHE A 376 -4.11 -15.53 11.15
N LYS A 377 -5.35 -15.27 11.61
CA LYS A 377 -5.65 -14.02 12.32
C LYS A 377 -5.39 -14.19 13.82
N PHE A 378 -4.64 -13.28 14.41
CA PHE A 378 -4.37 -13.27 15.86
C PHE A 378 -5.26 -12.25 16.57
N LEU A 379 -5.73 -11.24 15.83
CA LEU A 379 -6.63 -10.19 16.27
C LEU A 379 -8.05 -10.39 15.73
N PRO A 380 -9.07 -9.89 16.45
CA PRO A 380 -10.39 -9.74 15.88
C PRO A 380 -10.36 -8.76 14.71
N LEU A 381 -11.07 -9.10 13.64
CA LEU A 381 -11.22 -8.21 12.49
C LEU A 381 -12.17 -7.04 12.85
N PRO A 382 -11.98 -5.86 12.25
CA PRO A 382 -12.99 -4.81 12.26
C PRO A 382 -14.34 -5.35 11.78
N GLN A 383 -15.45 -4.86 12.34
CA GLN A 383 -16.79 -5.42 12.10
C GLN A 383 -17.15 -5.48 10.61
N ASP A 384 -16.81 -4.46 9.84
CA ASP A 384 -17.09 -4.38 8.41
C ASP A 384 -16.24 -5.38 7.60
N VAL A 385 -14.97 -5.55 8.00
CA VAL A 385 -14.06 -6.56 7.42
C VAL A 385 -14.52 -7.98 7.77
N ASP A 386 -14.91 -8.22 9.03
CA ASP A 386 -15.41 -9.51 9.51
C ASP A 386 -16.72 -9.91 8.80
N TYR A 387 -17.61 -8.95 8.57
CA TYR A 387 -18.81 -9.14 7.76
C TYR A 387 -18.43 -9.60 6.34
N ALA A 388 -17.49 -8.92 5.69
CA ALA A 388 -17.07 -9.28 4.33
C ALA A 388 -16.45 -10.68 4.26
N VAL A 389 -15.59 -11.05 5.22
CA VAL A 389 -15.01 -12.39 5.32
C VAL A 389 -16.08 -13.44 5.58
N THR A 390 -17.08 -13.13 6.41
CA THR A 390 -18.21 -14.02 6.67
C THR A 390 -19.06 -14.24 5.43
N THR A 391 -19.34 -13.18 4.65
CA THR A 391 -20.05 -13.29 3.36
C THR A 391 -19.26 -14.15 2.37
N PHE A 392 -17.94 -13.93 2.24
CA PHE A 392 -17.08 -14.74 1.39
C PHE A 392 -17.11 -16.23 1.78
N ARG A 393 -16.98 -16.54 3.08
CA ARG A 393 -17.08 -17.91 3.60
C ARG A 393 -18.45 -18.52 3.33
N ALA A 394 -19.54 -17.78 3.56
CA ALA A 394 -20.89 -18.25 3.30
C ALA A 394 -21.10 -18.57 1.82
N SER A 395 -20.55 -17.76 0.90
CA SER A 395 -20.60 -18.04 -0.54
C SER A 395 -19.83 -19.31 -0.91
N ILE A 396 -18.66 -19.55 -0.30
CA ILE A 396 -17.88 -20.79 -0.50
C ILE A 396 -18.64 -22.00 0.01
N GLU A 397 -19.21 -21.92 1.21
CA GLU A 397 -19.98 -23.00 1.82
C GLU A 397 -21.22 -23.31 0.98
N TYR A 398 -21.94 -22.29 0.53
CA TYR A 398 -23.08 -22.44 -0.37
C TYR A 398 -22.71 -23.16 -1.67
N LEU A 399 -21.61 -22.78 -2.33
CA LEU A 399 -21.13 -23.45 -3.54
C LEU A 399 -20.63 -24.88 -3.28
N SER A 400 -20.16 -25.16 -2.05
CA SER A 400 -19.64 -26.48 -1.65
C SER A 400 -20.74 -27.47 -1.25
N GLU A 401 -21.88 -26.97 -0.75
CA GLU A 401 -23.03 -27.79 -0.36
C GLU A 401 -23.80 -28.30 -1.60
N LYS A 402 -24.02 -29.62 -1.65
CA LYS A 402 -24.73 -30.34 -2.74
C LYS A 402 -26.21 -29.94 -2.92
N LYS A 403 -26.71 -28.88 -2.28
CA LYS A 403 -28.15 -28.52 -2.30
C LYS A 403 -28.65 -28.07 -3.68
N PHE A 404 -27.75 -27.83 -4.64
CA PHE A 404 -28.10 -27.67 -6.06
C PHE A 404 -28.68 -28.92 -6.74
N LEU A 405 -28.77 -30.06 -6.04
CA LEU A 405 -29.25 -31.32 -6.59
C LEU A 405 -30.70 -31.68 -6.23
N LEU A 406 -31.43 -30.90 -5.41
CA LEU A 406 -32.73 -31.36 -4.91
C LEU A 406 -33.91 -30.40 -5.05
N ASN A 407 -33.74 -29.14 -5.45
CA ASN A 407 -34.88 -28.27 -5.71
C ASN A 407 -34.66 -27.52 -7.04
N TYR A 408 -35.65 -27.61 -7.93
CA TYR A 408 -35.76 -27.14 -9.32
C TYR A 408 -35.45 -28.18 -10.39
#